data_AF-A0A6B0SK07-F1
#
_entry.id   AF-A0A6B0SK07-F1
#
_cell.length_a   1.000
_cell.length_b   1.000
_cell.length_c   1.000
_cell.angle_alpha   90.00
_cell.angle_beta   90.00
_cell.angle_gamma   90.00
#
_symmetry.space_group_name_H-M   'P 1'
#
loop_
_entity.id
_entity.type
_entity.pdbx_description
1 polymer ?
#
loop_
_entity_poly.entity_id
_entity_poly.type
_entity_poly.pdbx_seq_one_letter_code
_entity_poly.pdbx_strand_id
1 'polypeptide(L)'
;MTVVAVDDTDSRERGMCTTYAAHRIAERLRDRGATVERVLLVRLNPAVEYKTRGNAALAVHADVDPRVGLEVAEEVVADAAKTADPR
;
A
#
# COMPACT_ATOMS: atom_id res chain seq x y z
N MET A 1 -14.35 -11.43 -0.09
CA MET A 1 -13.09 -11.09 -0.79
C MET A 1 -13.03 -9.61 -1.16
N THR A 2 -12.11 -8.90 -0.53
CA THR A 2 -11.81 -7.47 -0.68
C THR A 2 -10.40 -7.31 -1.25
N VAL A 3 -10.18 -6.28 -2.07
CA VAL A 3 -8.86 -5.91 -2.56
C VAL A 3 -8.49 -4.55 -1.99
N VAL A 4 -7.45 -4.50 -1.16
CA VAL A 4 -6.87 -3.26 -0.65
C VAL A 4 -5.70 -2.90 -1.55
N ALA A 5 -5.81 -1.80 -2.29
CA ALA A 5 -4.79 -1.36 -3.24
C ALA A 5 -4.11 -0.08 -2.75
N VAL A 6 -2.78 0.00 -2.94
CA VAL A 6 -1.96 1.15 -2.54
C VAL A 6 -0.93 1.49 -3.61
N ASP A 7 -0.68 2.78 -3.79
CA ASP A 7 0.33 3.35 -4.70
C ASP A 7 0.83 4.68 -4.11
N ASP A 8 2.00 5.14 -4.57
CA ASP A 8 2.57 6.46 -4.25
C ASP A 8 2.72 6.75 -2.74
N THR A 9 3.03 5.71 -1.96
CA THR A 9 3.26 5.83 -0.50
C THR A 9 4.75 5.92 -0.16
N ASP A 10 5.62 6.16 -1.13
CA ASP A 10 7.05 6.27 -0.90
C ASP A 10 7.42 7.55 -0.15
N SER A 11 8.34 7.44 0.80
CA SER A 11 8.89 8.57 1.55
C SER A 11 10.40 8.40 1.67
N ARG A 12 11.13 9.34 1.06
CA ARG A 12 12.61 9.33 1.06
C ARG A 12 13.20 9.63 2.44
N GLU A 13 12.52 10.45 3.23
CA GLU A 13 12.99 10.84 4.57
C GLU A 13 12.74 9.75 5.62
N ARG A 14 11.61 9.05 5.55
CA ARG A 14 11.22 8.01 6.53
C ARG A 14 11.60 6.59 6.11
N GLY A 15 12.13 6.42 4.89
CA GLY A 15 12.50 5.11 4.36
C GLY A 15 11.28 4.22 4.09
N MET A 16 10.18 4.81 3.59
CA MET A 16 9.00 4.04 3.19
C MET A 16 8.95 3.85 1.67
N CYS A 17 8.44 2.70 1.24
CA CYS A 17 8.09 2.39 -0.15
C CYS A 17 6.74 1.66 -0.21
N THR A 18 6.07 1.70 -1.37
CA THR A 18 4.75 1.09 -1.58
C THR A 18 4.72 -0.41 -1.27
N THR A 19 5.81 -1.13 -1.55
CA THR A 19 5.91 -2.56 -1.22
C THR A 19 5.93 -2.80 0.29
N TYR A 20 6.60 -1.94 1.05
CA TYR A 20 6.63 -2.03 2.51
C TYR A 20 5.25 -1.68 3.12
N ALA A 21 4.58 -0.65 2.60
CA ALA A 21 3.22 -0.31 3.02
C ALA A 21 2.24 -1.49 2.79
N ALA A 22 2.27 -2.11 1.61
CA ALA A 22 1.44 -3.28 1.32
C ALA A 22 1.76 -4.48 2.23
N HIS A 23 3.04 -4.69 2.57
CA HIS A 23 3.43 -5.71 3.54
C HIS A 23 2.83 -5.42 4.93
N ARG A 24 2.91 -4.18 5.42
CA ARG A 24 2.35 -3.77 6.72
C ARG A 24 0.82 -3.91 6.75
N ILE A 25 0.13 -3.59 5.67
CA ILE A 25 -1.32 -3.80 5.52
C ILE A 25 -1.65 -5.30 5.64
N ALA A 26 -0.95 -6.14 4.89
CA ALA A 26 -1.18 -7.59 4.92
C ALA A 26 -0.95 -8.18 6.32
N GLU A 27 0.10 -7.77 7.03
CA GLU A 27 0.37 -8.19 8.41
C GLU A 27 -0.74 -7.76 9.37
N ARG A 28 -1.13 -6.47 9.36
CA ARG A 28 -2.19 -5.97 10.25
C ARG A 28 -3.55 -6.62 9.97
N LEU A 29 -3.85 -6.95 8.72
CA LEU A 29 -5.04 -7.71 8.37
C LEU A 29 -5.01 -9.12 8.95
N ARG A 30 -3.86 -9.82 8.87
CA ARG A 30 -3.69 -11.13 9.52
C ARG A 30 -3.83 -11.05 11.03
N ASP A 31 -3.28 -10.02 11.66
CA ASP A 31 -3.40 -9.80 13.11
C ASP A 31 -4.86 -9.57 13.54
N ARG A 32 -5.69 -9.00 12.66
CA ARG A 32 -7.14 -8.85 12.84
C ARG A 32 -7.95 -10.10 12.44
N GLY A 33 -7.29 -11.21 12.12
CA GLY A 33 -7.91 -12.49 11.79
C GLY A 33 -8.36 -12.64 10.33
N ALA A 34 -8.01 -11.69 9.45
CA ALA A 34 -8.33 -11.80 8.03
C ALA A 34 -7.40 -12.79 7.32
N THR A 35 -7.95 -13.49 6.32
CA THR A 35 -7.15 -14.34 5.43
C THR A 35 -6.60 -13.50 4.28
N VAL A 36 -5.28 -13.38 4.15
CA VAL A 36 -4.63 -12.75 2.99
C VAL A 36 -4.21 -13.83 2.00
N GLU A 37 -4.87 -13.89 0.85
CA GLU A 37 -4.63 -14.89 -0.18
C GLU A 37 -3.35 -14.61 -0.97
N ARG A 38 -3.13 -13.34 -1.35
CA ARG A 38 -1.96 -12.92 -2.14
C ARG A 38 -1.75 -11.42 -2.07
N VAL A 39 -0.51 -11.03 -2.32
CA VAL A 39 -0.11 -9.65 -2.53
C VAL A 39 0.50 -9.55 -3.92
N LEU A 40 0.00 -8.63 -4.73
CA LEU A 40 0.45 -8.43 -6.11
C LEU A 40 1.23 -7.14 -6.21
N LEU A 41 2.40 -7.19 -6.85
CA LEU A 41 3.12 -6.02 -7.36
C LEU A 41 2.78 -5.86 -8.83
N VAL A 42 2.07 -4.79 -9.16
CA VAL A 42 1.60 -4.48 -10.50
C VAL A 42 2.48 -3.40 -11.10
N ARG A 43 3.33 -3.77 -12.06
CA ARG A 43 4.12 -2.80 -12.82
C ARG A 43 3.20 -2.02 -13.75
N LEU A 44 3.27 -0.69 -13.63
CA LEU A 44 2.51 0.24 -14.46
C LEU A 44 3.35 0.67 -15.67
N ASN A 45 2.82 1.58 -16.49
CA ASN A 45 3.54 2.08 -17.66
C ASN A 45 4.90 2.69 -17.25
N PRO A 46 6.03 2.14 -17.71
CA PRO A 46 7.35 2.64 -17.35
C PRO A 46 7.71 3.98 -18.02
N ALA A 47 6.99 4.37 -19.08
CA ALA A 47 7.25 5.58 -19.85
C ALA A 47 6.49 6.82 -19.33
N VAL A 48 5.89 6.75 -18.14
CA VAL A 48 5.20 7.91 -17.53
C VAL A 48 6.22 8.97 -17.14
N GLU A 49 6.03 10.19 -17.66
CA GLU A 49 6.94 11.34 -17.48
C GLU A 49 7.14 11.72 -16.01
N TYR A 50 6.09 11.65 -15.20
CA TYR A 50 6.09 12.12 -13.81
C TYR A 50 6.59 11.10 -12.78
N LYS A 51 7.00 9.89 -13.20
CA LYS A 51 7.47 8.84 -12.26
C LYS A 51 8.93 8.53 -12.52
N THR A 52 9.78 8.77 -11.52
CA THR A 52 11.16 8.26 -11.53
C THR A 52 11.14 6.75 -11.27
N ARG A 53 11.95 5.99 -12.02
CA ARG A 53 12.24 4.54 -11.89
C ARG A 53 11.32 3.74 -10.95
N GLY A 54 10.58 2.79 -11.52
CA GLY A 54 9.94 1.74 -10.73
C GLY A 54 8.44 1.93 -10.48
N ASN A 55 7.72 2.58 -11.40
CA ASN A 55 6.27 2.77 -11.36
C ASN A 55 5.52 1.44 -11.10
N ALA A 56 4.90 1.32 -9.93
CA ALA A 56 4.18 0.12 -9.52
C ALA A 56 3.18 0.41 -8.41
N ALA A 57 2.00 -0.20 -8.53
CA ALA A 57 1.00 -0.28 -7.47
C ALA A 57 1.01 -1.67 -6.83
N LEU A 58 0.48 -1.76 -5.61
CA LEU A 58 0.36 -3.02 -4.86
C LEU A 58 -1.12 -3.32 -4.59
N ALA A 59 -1.48 -4.61 -4.59
CA ALA A 59 -2.82 -5.07 -4.25
C ALA A 59 -2.78 -6.23 -3.26
N VAL A 60 -3.43 -6.08 -2.11
CA VAL A 60 -3.60 -7.11 -1.07
C VAL A 60 -4.99 -7.71 -1.23
N HIS A 61 -5.04 -8.97 -1.62
CA HIS A 61 -6.28 -9.74 -1.74
C HIS A 61 -6.56 -10.44 -0.42
N ALA A 62 -7.64 -10.05 0.25
CA ALA A 62 -7.97 -10.56 1.56
C ALA A 62 -9.46 -10.84 1.72
N ASP A 63 -9.81 -11.84 2.53
CA ASP A 63 -11.17 -12.01 3.00
C ASP A 63 -11.39 -11.20 4.28
N VAL A 64 -11.92 -10.00 4.10
CA VAL A 64 -12.12 -9.00 5.16
C VAL A 64 -13.27 -8.06 4.76
N ASP A 65 -13.96 -7.49 5.75
CA ASP A 65 -14.89 -6.39 5.53
C ASP A 65 -14.15 -5.19 4.89
N PRO A 66 -14.66 -4.58 3.81
CA PRO A 66 -14.01 -3.45 3.14
C PRO A 66 -13.69 -2.26 4.05
N ARG A 67 -14.50 -2.00 5.09
CA ARG A 67 -14.26 -0.89 6.02
C ARG A 67 -13.04 -1.16 6.89
N VAL A 68 -12.88 -2.40 7.36
CA VAL A 68 -11.68 -2.81 8.11
C VAL A 68 -10.45 -2.75 7.20
N GLY A 69 -10.59 -3.17 5.93
CA GLY A 69 -9.53 -3.05 4.93
C GLY A 69 -9.07 -1.61 4.71
N LEU A 70 -10.03 -0.68 4.61
CA LEU A 70 -9.76 0.75 4.46
C LEU A 70 -9.10 1.33 5.73
N GLU A 71 -9.65 1.06 6.90
CA GLU A 71 -9.13 1.52 8.20
C GLU A 71 -7.65 1.13 8.38
N VAL A 72 -7.32 -0.14 8.13
CA VAL A 72 -5.93 -0.62 8.22
C VAL A 72 -5.02 0.08 7.21
N ALA A 73 -5.50 0.33 5.99
CA ALA A 73 -4.72 1.05 4.98
C ALA A 73 -4.48 2.50 5.39
N GLU A 74 -5.50 3.19 5.91
CA GLU A 74 -5.40 4.57 6.41
C GLU A 74 -4.40 4.68 7.57
N GLU A 75 -4.45 3.76 8.54
CA GLU A 75 -3.48 3.73 9.64
C GLU A 75 -2.04 3.56 9.12
N VAL A 76 -1.81 2.63 8.20
CA VAL A 76 -0.46 2.37 7.65
C VAL A 76 0.04 3.58 6.86
N VAL A 77 -0.81 4.21 6.07
CA VAL A 77 -0.45 5.41 5.31
C VAL A 77 -0.23 6.60 6.26
N ALA A 78 -1.04 6.77 7.30
CA ALA A 78 -0.88 7.85 8.28
C ALA A 78 0.41 7.73 9.10
N ASP A 79 0.80 6.52 9.50
CA ASP A 79 2.09 6.26 10.17
C ASP A 79 3.28 6.71 9.30
N ALA A 80 3.11 6.66 7.98
CA ALA A 80 4.12 7.00 6.99
C ALA A 80 4.08 8.44 6.49
N ALA A 81 2.89 9.04 6.40
CA ALA A 81 2.67 10.30 5.74
C ALA A 81 3.20 11.48 6.59
N LYS A 82 4.17 12.22 6.03
CA LYS A 82 4.15 13.68 6.18
C LYS A 82 3.26 14.20 5.07
N THR A 83 2.19 14.92 5.42
CA THR A 83 1.33 15.67 4.47
C THR A 83 2.03 16.90 3.86
N ALA A 84 3.36 16.88 3.77
CA ALA A 84 4.18 18.01 3.36
C ALA A 84 5.44 17.50 2.66
N ASP A 85 5.26 16.89 1.49
CA ASP A 85 6.34 16.85 0.49
C ASP A 85 5.98 17.90 -0.58
N PRO A 86 6.77 18.98 -0.76
CA PRO A 86 6.54 19.90 -1.85
C PRO A 86 6.75 19.17 -3.18
N ARG A 87 5.77 19.31 -4.08
CA ARG A 87 5.80 18.78 -5.45
C ARG A 87 7.01 19.29 -6.22
#